data_AF-A0A3T0W166-F1
#
_entry.id   AF-A0A3T0W166-F1
#
_cell.length_a   1.000
_cell.length_b   1.000
_cell.length_c   1.000
_cell.angle_alpha   90.00
_cell.angle_beta   90.00
_cell.angle_gamma   90.00
#
_symmetry.space_group_name_H-M   'P 1'
#
loop_
_entity.id
_entity.type
_entity.pdbx_description
1 polymer ?
#
loop_
_entity_poly.entity_id
_entity_poly.type
_entity_poly.pdbx_seq_one_letter_code
_entity_poly.pdbx_strand_id
1 'polypeptide(L)'
;MIDLFNLPNLLRSSWEPLSQYKDIIPDRLHPLLCETGSLTALLRARCGALHVEVLSEQKCRLEHEVKAILKCDSALCREVVLYCDDIPVVYGQSWIPESANSLGLSNIGSTPLGERLFDQQAWKRGEIEVTKLQKRHYPHFYQVKAH
;
A
#
# COMPACT_ATOMS: atom_id res chain seq x y z
N MET A 1 5.29 -19.86 15.58
CA MET A 1 4.33 -19.02 14.83
C MET A 1 5.18 -18.28 13.83
N ILE A 2 5.17 -18.70 12.56
CA ILE A 2 5.98 -18.04 11.53
C ILE A 2 5.34 -16.67 11.31
N ASP A 3 6.08 -15.59 11.52
CA ASP A 3 5.64 -14.24 11.17
C ASP A 3 5.39 -14.22 9.65
N LEU A 4 4.15 -14.46 9.24
CA LEU A 4 3.73 -14.53 7.84
C LEU A 4 3.88 -13.17 7.12
N PHE A 5 4.11 -12.09 7.88
CA PHE A 5 3.99 -10.71 7.43
C PHE A 5 5.13 -9.80 7.89
N ASN A 6 6.30 -10.32 8.30
CA ASN A 6 7.47 -9.48 8.62
C ASN A 6 8.11 -8.94 7.33
N LEU A 7 7.35 -8.13 6.59
CA LEU A 7 7.77 -7.49 5.37
C LEU A 7 8.66 -6.30 5.70
N PRO A 8 9.68 -6.00 4.87
CA PRO A 8 10.52 -4.85 5.10
C PRO A 8 9.68 -3.58 5.03
N ASN A 9 10.13 -2.52 5.71
CA ASN A 9 9.58 -1.19 5.51
C ASN A 9 9.77 -0.79 4.05
N LEU A 10 8.68 -0.77 3.28
CA LEU A 10 8.74 -0.59 1.84
C LEU A 10 9.22 0.82 1.47
N LEU A 11 9.09 1.81 2.35
CA LEU A 11 9.65 3.16 2.14
C LEU A 11 11.17 3.18 2.02
N ARG A 12 11.87 2.10 2.43
CA ARG A 12 13.32 1.95 2.27
C ARG A 12 13.74 1.39 0.91
N SER A 13 12.77 1.10 0.04
CA SER A 13 13.04 0.66 -1.32
C SER A 13 13.51 1.83 -2.19
N SER A 14 14.20 1.52 -3.29
CA SER A 14 14.56 2.52 -4.30
C SER A 14 13.35 2.84 -5.16
N TRP A 15 12.53 3.78 -4.70
CA TRP A 15 11.39 4.33 -5.43
C TRP A 15 11.86 5.35 -6.45
N GLU A 16 11.25 5.33 -7.62
CA GLU A 16 11.55 6.25 -8.72
C GLU A 16 10.23 6.75 -9.33
N PRO A 17 10.18 7.97 -9.88
CA PRO A 17 8.99 8.49 -10.54
C PRO A 17 8.45 7.55 -11.61
N LEU A 18 7.13 7.33 -11.62
CA LEU A 18 6.46 6.47 -12.61
C LEU A 18 6.77 6.89 -14.07
N SER A 19 6.99 8.17 -14.29
CA SER A 19 7.36 8.75 -15.59
C SER A 19 8.67 8.16 -16.16
N GLN A 20 9.59 7.72 -15.31
CA GLN A 20 10.88 7.14 -15.74
C GLN A 20 10.77 5.65 -16.12
N TYR A 21 9.70 4.96 -15.72
CA TYR A 21 9.54 3.51 -15.89
C TYR A 21 8.47 3.11 -16.92
N LYS A 22 7.90 4.08 -17.64
CA LYS A 22 6.75 3.87 -18.53
C LYS A 22 6.98 2.75 -19.56
N ASP A 23 8.18 2.69 -20.14
CA ASP A 23 8.51 1.70 -21.19
C ASP A 23 8.92 0.31 -20.66
N ILE A 24 9.05 0.17 -19.33
CA ILE A 24 9.52 -1.07 -18.67
C ILE A 24 8.36 -1.80 -17.97
N ILE A 25 7.24 -1.11 -17.72
CA ILE A 25 6.07 -1.67 -17.05
C ILE A 25 5.28 -2.54 -18.03
N PRO A 26 5.04 -3.83 -17.73
CA PRO A 26 4.18 -4.67 -18.56
C PRO A 26 2.78 -4.07 -18.71
N ASP A 27 2.22 -4.07 -19.92
CA ASP A 27 0.93 -3.45 -20.25
C ASP A 27 -0.20 -3.84 -19.29
N ARG A 28 -0.22 -5.10 -18.84
CA ARG A 28 -1.23 -5.60 -17.88
C ARG A 28 -1.20 -4.91 -16.51
N LEU A 29 -0.05 -4.37 -16.10
CA LEU A 29 0.14 -3.67 -14.82
C LEU A 29 -0.10 -2.16 -14.95
N HIS A 30 -0.02 -1.63 -16.17
CA HIS A 30 -0.13 -0.20 -16.44
C HIS A 30 -1.42 0.42 -15.86
N PRO A 31 -2.62 -0.19 -16.00
CA PRO A 31 -3.84 0.33 -15.40
C PRO A 31 -3.83 0.35 -13.87
N LEU A 32 -3.09 -0.56 -13.23
CA LEU A 32 -3.01 -0.64 -11.76
C LEU A 32 -1.99 0.37 -11.21
N LEU A 33 -0.83 0.50 -11.86
CA LEU A 33 0.26 1.37 -11.42
C LEU A 33 0.02 2.84 -11.76
N CYS A 34 -0.68 3.14 -12.86
CA CYS A 34 -1.03 4.49 -13.26
C CYS A 34 -2.39 4.96 -12.74
N GLU A 35 -3.09 4.18 -11.91
CA GLU A 35 -4.40 4.56 -11.37
C GLU A 35 -4.28 5.78 -10.46
N THR A 36 -4.81 6.91 -10.93
CA THR A 36 -4.81 8.18 -10.19
C THR A 36 -5.98 8.31 -9.22
N GLY A 37 -7.02 7.50 -9.42
CA GLY A 37 -8.16 7.32 -8.54
C GLY A 37 -7.92 6.25 -7.47
N SER A 38 -8.99 5.59 -7.07
CA SER A 38 -8.96 4.57 -6.01
C SER A 38 -8.64 3.20 -6.60
N LEU A 39 -7.48 2.64 -6.24
CA LEU A 39 -7.12 1.27 -6.59
C LEU A 39 -8.19 0.28 -6.11
N THR A 40 -8.78 0.53 -4.94
CA THR A 40 -9.91 -0.25 -4.41
C THR A 40 -11.13 -0.19 -5.34
N ALA A 41 -11.48 0.99 -5.87
CA ALA A 41 -12.59 1.12 -6.81
C ALA A 41 -12.30 0.40 -8.14
N LEU A 42 -11.07 0.52 -8.64
CA LEU A 42 -10.61 -0.19 -9.83
C LEU A 42 -10.71 -1.71 -9.66
N LEU A 43 -10.32 -2.24 -8.50
CA LEU A 43 -10.44 -3.66 -8.17
C LEU A 43 -11.90 -4.08 -8.00
N ARG A 44 -12.72 -3.29 -7.31
CA ARG A 44 -14.15 -3.59 -7.10
C ARG A 44 -14.91 -3.71 -8.43
N ALA A 45 -14.51 -2.97 -9.47
CA ALA A 45 -15.09 -3.08 -10.81
C ALA A 45 -14.68 -4.36 -11.56
N ARG A 46 -13.67 -5.09 -11.09
CA ARG A 46 -13.09 -6.27 -11.75
C ARG A 46 -13.30 -7.57 -10.98
N CYS A 47 -13.76 -7.50 -9.73
CA CYS A 47 -13.87 -8.64 -8.82
C CYS A 47 -15.34 -8.82 -8.40
N GLY A 48 -15.78 -10.07 -8.21
CA GLY A 48 -17.14 -10.37 -7.75
C GLY A 48 -17.33 -9.95 -6.28
N ALA A 49 -16.32 -10.21 -5.46
CA ALA A 49 -16.25 -9.76 -4.07
C ALA A 49 -14.86 -9.19 -3.76
N LEU A 50 -14.83 -7.97 -3.21
CA LEU A 50 -13.61 -7.33 -2.70
C LEU A 50 -13.69 -7.21 -1.18
N HIS A 51 -12.69 -7.73 -0.47
CA HIS A 51 -12.55 -7.51 0.96
C HIS A 51 -11.12 -7.14 1.35
N VAL A 52 -10.99 -6.52 2.53
CA VAL A 52 -9.71 -6.10 3.09
C VAL A 52 -9.49 -6.85 4.40
N GLU A 53 -8.36 -7.53 4.51
CA GLU A 53 -7.88 -8.10 5.77
C GLU A 53 -6.80 -7.18 6.35
N VAL A 54 -6.96 -6.79 7.62
CA VAL A 54 -5.93 -6.05 8.35
C VAL A 54 -4.98 -7.05 8.99
N LEU A 55 -3.72 -7.02 8.57
CA LEU A 55 -2.68 -7.90 9.08
C LEU A 55 -2.05 -7.36 10.36
N SER A 56 -1.80 -6.05 10.37
CA SER A 56 -1.14 -5.34 11.46
C SER A 56 -1.53 -3.87 11.43
N GLU A 57 -1.67 -3.27 12.61
CA GLU A 57 -1.85 -1.83 12.79
C GLU A 57 -1.19 -1.41 14.10
N GLN A 58 0.00 -0.80 14.02
CA GLN A 58 0.84 -0.55 15.18
C GLN A 58 1.56 0.80 15.08
N LYS A 59 1.72 1.48 16.23
CA LYS A 59 2.54 2.70 16.30
C LYS A 59 4.02 2.30 16.30
N CYS A 60 4.75 2.74 15.29
CA CYS A 60 6.16 2.41 15.10
C CYS A 60 7.02 3.66 15.25
N ARG A 61 8.17 3.52 15.93
CA ARG A 61 9.23 4.53 15.89
C ARG A 61 9.95 4.43 14.55
N LEU A 62 10.20 5.56 13.91
CA LEU A 62 10.81 5.62 12.59
C LEU A 62 12.33 5.66 12.68
N GLU A 63 12.99 4.99 11.73
CA GLU A 63 14.43 5.09 11.49
C GLU A 63 14.77 6.35 10.68
N HIS A 64 16.03 6.79 10.71
CA HIS A 64 16.46 8.07 10.13
C HIS A 64 16.03 8.28 8.67
N GLU A 65 16.21 7.27 7.81
CA GLU A 65 15.82 7.32 6.39
C GLU A 65 14.32 7.62 6.21
N VAL A 66 13.48 6.95 7.01
CA VAL A 66 12.01 7.08 6.93
C VAL A 66 11.53 8.38 7.57
N LYS A 67 12.21 8.85 8.63
CA LYS A 67 11.96 10.18 9.21
C LYS A 67 12.16 11.30 8.20
N ALA A 68 13.15 11.19 7.32
CA ALA A 68 13.39 12.20 6.29
C ALA A 68 12.22 12.29 5.29
N ILE A 69 11.57 11.16 4.98
CA ILE A 69 10.40 11.09 4.10
C ILE A 69 9.15 11.62 4.80
N LEU A 70 8.82 11.10 5.99
CA LEU A 70 7.56 11.38 6.68
C LEU A 70 7.60 12.64 7.57
N LYS A 71 8.80 13.16 7.85
CA LYS A 71 9.06 14.34 8.68
C LYS A 71 8.46 14.24 10.10
N CYS A 72 8.48 13.04 10.68
CA CYS A 72 8.05 12.78 12.06
C CYS A 72 8.91 11.68 12.71
N ASP A 73 8.80 11.51 14.04
CA ASP A 73 9.57 10.49 14.78
C ASP A 73 8.86 9.13 14.89
N SER A 74 7.53 9.13 14.74
CA SER A 74 6.69 7.94 14.82
C SER A 74 5.49 8.08 13.90
N ALA A 75 5.01 6.95 13.39
CA ALA A 75 3.80 6.86 12.59
C ALA A 75 3.07 5.56 12.92
N LEU A 76 1.76 5.52 12.65
CA LEU A 76 1.01 4.27 12.62
C LEU A 76 1.38 3.53 11.33
N CYS A 77 1.97 2.36 11.45
CA CYS A 77 2.16 1.44 10.33
C CYS A 77 0.93 0.52 10.27
N ARG A 78 0.25 0.52 9.14
CA ARG A 78 -0.91 -0.32 8.86
C ARG A 78 -0.63 -1.19 7.65
N GLU A 79 -0.78 -2.48 7.83
CA GLU A 79 -0.54 -3.51 6.81
C GLU A 79 -1.84 -4.25 6.52
N VAL A 80 -2.17 -4.37 5.24
CA VAL A 80 -3.40 -4.99 4.78
C VAL A 80 -3.18 -5.88 3.57
N VAL A 81 -4.09 -6.82 3.35
CA VAL A 81 -4.23 -7.53 2.07
C VAL A 81 -5.62 -7.25 1.51
N LEU A 82 -5.66 -6.89 0.23
CA LEU A 82 -6.91 -6.83 -0.54
C LEU A 82 -7.07 -8.15 -1.27
N TYR A 83 -8.24 -8.75 -1.10
CA TYR A 83 -8.65 -9.98 -1.74
C TYR A 83 -9.72 -9.71 -2.77
N CYS A 84 -9.55 -10.30 -3.95
CA CYS A 84 -10.56 -10.38 -5.00
C CYS A 84 -11.01 -11.83 -5.13
N ASP A 85 -12.28 -12.10 -4.87
CA ASP A 85 -12.85 -13.45 -4.94
C ASP A 85 -12.01 -14.46 -4.13
N ASP A 86 -11.67 -14.06 -2.89
CA ASP A 86 -10.82 -14.77 -1.93
C ASP A 86 -9.36 -15.02 -2.38
N ILE A 87 -8.94 -14.39 -3.47
CA ILE A 87 -7.55 -14.42 -3.95
C ILE A 87 -6.83 -13.14 -3.51
N PRO A 88 -5.70 -13.23 -2.78
CA PRO A 88 -4.93 -12.04 -2.40
C PRO A 88 -4.31 -11.41 -3.66
N VAL A 89 -4.64 -10.14 -3.92
CA VAL A 89 -4.20 -9.42 -5.14
C VAL A 89 -3.30 -8.23 -4.86
N VAL A 90 -3.43 -7.60 -3.70
CA VAL A 90 -2.63 -6.43 -3.31
C VAL A 90 -2.25 -6.53 -1.84
N TYR A 91 -0.96 -6.37 -1.55
CA TYR A 91 -0.49 -6.03 -0.21
C TYR A 91 -0.38 -4.50 -0.10
N GLY A 92 -0.93 -3.92 0.96
CA GLY A 92 -0.85 -2.50 1.24
C GLY A 92 -0.11 -2.23 2.55
N GLN A 93 0.88 -1.34 2.51
CA GLN A 93 1.55 -0.79 3.69
C GLN A 93 1.34 0.72 3.72
N SER A 94 0.73 1.23 4.78
CA SER A 94 0.45 2.65 4.97
C SER A 94 1.17 3.17 6.21
N TRP A 95 1.92 4.25 6.05
CA TRP A 95 2.59 4.94 7.14
C TRP A 95 1.87 6.26 7.41
N ILE A 96 1.19 6.36 8.55
CA ILE A 96 0.27 7.45 8.87
C ILE A 96 0.83 8.26 10.04
N PRO A 97 1.40 9.46 9.81
CA PRO A 97 1.82 10.35 10.88
C PRO A 97 0.64 10.79 11.75
N GLU A 98 0.91 11.17 13.01
CA GLU A 98 -0.13 11.63 13.95
C GLU A 98 -0.94 12.83 13.42
N SER A 99 -0.28 13.73 12.67
CA SER A 99 -0.94 14.87 12.03
C SER A 99 -2.00 14.42 11.00
N ALA A 100 -1.71 13.38 10.22
CA ALA A 100 -2.66 12.82 9.26
C ALA A 100 -3.76 12.01 9.96
N ASN A 101 -3.41 11.30 11.04
CA ASN A 101 -4.35 10.57 11.88
C ASN A 101 -5.44 11.48 12.47
N SER A 102 -5.03 12.68 12.91
CA SER A 102 -5.90 13.74 13.44
C SER A 102 -6.87 14.32 12.41
N LEU A 103 -6.60 14.14 11.11
CA LEU A 103 -7.47 14.58 10.01
C LEU A 103 -8.50 13.52 9.57
N GLY A 104 -8.66 12.45 10.35
CA GLY A 104 -9.69 11.43 10.11
C GLY A 104 -9.19 10.16 9.41
N LEU A 105 -7.88 9.92 9.40
CA LEU A 105 -7.30 8.63 9.02
C LEU A 105 -7.17 7.65 10.20
N SER A 106 -7.65 8.04 11.39
CA SER A 106 -7.79 7.15 12.55
C SER A 106 -8.99 6.21 12.42
N ASN A 107 -8.92 5.05 13.07
CA ASN A 107 -10.03 4.10 13.24
C ASN A 107 -10.69 3.64 11.92
N ILE A 108 -9.91 3.53 10.85
CA ILE A 108 -10.44 3.11 9.55
C ILE A 108 -10.83 1.61 9.52
N GLY A 109 -10.47 0.81 10.52
CA GLY A 109 -10.97 -0.56 10.69
C GLY A 109 -10.62 -1.44 9.49
N SER A 110 -11.58 -2.16 8.91
CA SER A 110 -11.43 -2.88 7.63
C SER A 110 -11.75 -2.01 6.40
N THR A 111 -12.00 -0.71 6.58
CA THR A 111 -12.24 0.22 5.46
C THR A 111 -10.94 0.40 4.67
N PRO A 112 -10.97 0.30 3.34
CA PRO A 112 -9.83 0.63 2.50
C PRO A 112 -9.41 2.09 2.71
N LEU A 113 -8.10 2.33 2.91
CA LEU A 113 -7.58 3.69 3.11
C LEU A 113 -7.95 4.64 1.96
N GLY A 114 -7.90 4.14 0.73
CA GLY A 114 -8.28 4.92 -0.46
C GLY A 114 -9.69 5.51 -0.36
N GLU A 115 -10.67 4.74 0.13
CA GLU A 115 -12.05 5.20 0.28
C GLU A 115 -12.12 6.45 1.17
N ARG A 116 -11.42 6.43 2.31
CA ARG A 116 -11.33 7.57 3.24
C ARG A 116 -10.60 8.79 2.67
N LEU A 117 -9.53 8.56 1.92
CA LEU A 117 -8.75 9.64 1.30
C LEU A 117 -9.53 10.36 0.20
N PHE A 118 -10.36 9.64 -0.55
CA PHE A 118 -11.13 10.21 -1.65
C PHE A 118 -12.42 10.91 -1.20
N ASP A 119 -13.02 10.49 -0.09
CA ASP A 119 -14.20 11.15 0.47
C ASP A 119 -13.91 12.54 1.06
N GLN A 120 -12.64 12.82 1.39
CA GLN A 120 -12.23 14.09 2.02
C GLN A 120 -11.50 14.99 1.01
N GLN A 121 -12.08 16.15 0.70
CA GLN A 121 -11.48 17.18 -0.19
C GLN A 121 -10.16 17.79 0.32
N ALA A 122 -9.72 17.42 1.53
CA ALA A 122 -8.52 17.96 2.16
C ALA A 122 -7.21 17.31 1.66
N TRP A 123 -7.28 16.16 0.99
CA TRP A 123 -6.08 15.42 0.57
C TRP A 123 -5.70 15.73 -0.87
N LYS A 124 -4.40 16.01 -1.07
CA LYS A 124 -3.79 16.07 -2.39
C LYS A 124 -2.82 14.92 -2.55
N ARG A 125 -2.94 14.20 -3.66
CA ARG A 125 -2.03 13.10 -3.99
C ARG A 125 -0.66 13.68 -4.35
N GLY A 126 0.39 13.07 -3.80
CA GLY A 126 1.76 13.32 -4.23
C GLY A 126 2.08 12.68 -5.58
N GLU A 127 3.35 12.70 -5.98
CA GLU A 127 3.79 11.95 -7.15
C GLU A 127 3.65 10.43 -6.91
N ILE A 128 3.31 9.68 -7.96
CA ILE A 128 3.31 8.21 -7.90
C ILE A 128 4.70 7.74 -8.31
N GLU A 129 5.31 6.95 -7.42
CA GLU A 129 6.59 6.32 -7.65
C GLU A 129 6.42 4.81 -7.76
N VAL A 130 7.36 4.15 -8.44
CA VAL A 130 7.38 2.70 -8.62
C VAL A 130 8.74 2.13 -8.24
N THR A 131 8.73 0.89 -7.80
CA THR A 131 9.95 0.11 -7.57
C THR A 131 9.70 -1.36 -7.87
N LYS A 132 10.76 -2.09 -8.22
CA LYS A 132 10.69 -3.53 -8.45
C LYS A 132 11.11 -4.26 -7.18
N LEU A 133 10.16 -4.91 -6.53
CA LEU A 133 10.46 -5.78 -5.39
C LEU A 133 11.19 -7.04 -5.85
N GLN A 134 12.23 -7.40 -5.09
CA GLN A 134 12.96 -8.64 -5.27
C GLN A 134 12.19 -9.79 -4.62
N LYS A 135 12.25 -11.00 -5.21
CA LYS A 135 11.47 -12.17 -4.74
C LYS A 135 11.61 -12.47 -3.25
N ARG A 136 12.79 -12.22 -2.66
CA ARG A 136 13.03 -12.42 -1.22
C ARG A 136 12.21 -11.50 -0.30
N HIS A 137 11.61 -10.45 -0.85
CA HIS A 137 10.74 -9.52 -0.14
C HIS A 137 9.27 -9.74 -0.49
N TYR A 138 8.93 -10.82 -1.20
CA TYR A 138 7.53 -11.14 -1.46
C TYR A 138 6.87 -11.61 -0.17
N PRO A 139 5.61 -11.21 0.07
CA PRO A 139 4.85 -11.77 1.17
C PRO A 139 4.76 -13.28 1.04
N HIS A 140 4.83 -14.02 2.15
CA HIS A 140 4.79 -15.48 2.10
C HIS A 140 3.49 -16.04 1.49
N PHE A 141 2.39 -15.28 1.57
CA PHE A 141 1.12 -15.62 0.91
C PHE A 141 1.13 -15.39 -0.61
N TYR A 142 2.12 -14.66 -1.14
CA TYR A 142 2.38 -14.57 -2.57
C TYR A 142 3.05 -15.87 -3.02
N GLN A 143 2.30 -16.97 -2.96
CA GLN A 143 2.71 -18.21 -3.59
C GLN A 143 2.77 -17.94 -5.08
N VAL A 144 3.99 -17.85 -5.60
CA VAL A 144 4.25 -17.86 -7.03
C VAL A 144 3.54 -19.08 -7.57
N LYS A 145 2.43 -18.92 -8.30
CA LYS A 145 1.91 -20.01 -9.12
C LYS A 145 3.04 -20.36 -10.07
N ALA A 146 3.76 -21.44 -9.77
CA ALA A 146 4.63 -22.10 -10.72
C ALA A 146 3.74 -22.45 -11.91
N HIS A 147 3.89 -21.72 -13.01
CA HIS A 147 3.54 -22.21 -14.34
C HIS A 147 4.85 -22.68 -14.95
#